data_AF-A0AAW9I8V8-F1
#
_entry.id   AF-A0AAW9I8V8-F1
#
_cell.length_a   1.000
_cell.length_b   1.000
_cell.length_c   1.000
_cell.angle_alpha   90.00
_cell.angle_beta   90.00
_cell.angle_gamma   90.00
#
_symmetry.space_group_name_H-M   'P 1'
#
loop_
_entity.id
_entity.type
_entity.pdbx_description
1 polymer ?
#
loop_
_entity_poly.entity_id
_entity_poly.type
_entity_poly.pdbx_seq_one_letter_code
_entity_poly.pdbx_strand_id
1 'polypeptide(L)'
;VSEVIESIIDGIKDAEEKYPIKANLILGCMRTMTLDDAIYVVEEGKKFLNKGVVAIDLCGAENEGFAFEFKEAIDLAREYGYRVTIHAGEAASGVNVLEAVEILKAERIGHGIGIRDVKDAYDIVKNKNIVLEMC
;
A
#
# COMPACT_ATOMS: atom_id res chain seq x y z
N VAL A 1 10.96 -14.50 -1.03
CA VAL A 1 10.59 -13.11 -0.70
C VAL A 1 11.74 -12.38 0.03
N SER A 2 12.22 -12.88 1.17
CA SER A 2 13.29 -12.23 1.95
C SER A 2 14.55 -11.84 1.14
N GLU A 3 15.11 -12.75 0.34
CA GLU A 3 16.33 -12.47 -0.46
C GLU A 3 16.13 -11.31 -1.45
N VAL A 4 14.93 -11.21 -2.05
CA VAL A 4 14.59 -10.12 -2.97
C VAL A 4 14.49 -8.79 -2.23
N ILE A 5 13.88 -8.77 -1.04
CA ILE A 5 13.78 -7.58 -0.19
C ILE A 5 15.19 -7.11 0.21
N GLU A 6 16.04 -8.03 0.67
CA GLU A 6 17.41 -7.73 1.07
C GLU A 6 18.22 -7.15 -0.08
N SER A 7 18.14 -7.76 -1.26
CA SER A 7 18.83 -7.28 -2.47
C SER A 7 18.42 -5.86 -2.87
N ILE A 8 17.13 -5.51 -2.75
CA ILE A 8 16.64 -4.15 -3.03
C ILE A 8 17.16 -3.15 -1.99
N ILE A 9 17.13 -3.53 -0.71
CA ILE A 9 17.63 -2.69 0.38
C ILE A 9 19.12 -2.39 0.22
N ASP A 10 19.91 -3.39 -0.17
CA ASP A 10 21.34 -3.19 -0.42
C ASP A 10 21.58 -2.26 -1.62
N GLY A 11 20.79 -2.40 -2.69
CA GLY A 11 20.80 -1.45 -3.81
C GLY A 11 20.43 -0.02 -3.40
N ILE A 12 19.47 0.14 -2.48
CA ILE A 12 19.14 1.45 -1.90
C ILE A 12 20.33 2.03 -1.13
N LYS A 13 20.99 1.25 -0.25
CA LYS A 13 22.17 1.70 0.51
C LYS A 13 23.29 2.16 -0.42
N ASP A 14 23.60 1.36 -1.44
CA ASP A 14 24.62 1.69 -2.44
C ASP A 14 24.31 3.01 -3.16
N ALA A 15 23.03 3.30 -3.44
CA ALA A 15 22.61 4.52 -4.10
C ALA A 15 22.68 5.73 -3.16
N GLU A 16 22.30 5.59 -1.89
CA GLU A 16 22.40 6.64 -0.88
C GLU A 16 23.85 7.03 -0.54
N GLU A 17 24.80 6.10 -0.72
CA GLU A 17 26.24 6.40 -0.59
C GLU A 17 26.78 7.22 -1.77
N LYS A 18 26.25 6.98 -2.97
CA LYS A 18 26.74 7.59 -4.22
C LYS A 18 26.05 8.91 -4.57
N TYR A 19 24.81 9.09 -4.14
CA TYR A 19 23.96 10.20 -4.54
C TYR A 19 23.27 10.84 -3.32
N PRO A 20 22.97 12.15 -3.36
CA PRO A 20 22.29 12.85 -2.27
C PRO A 20 20.77 12.58 -2.28
N ILE A 21 20.38 11.32 -2.28
CA ILE A 21 18.99 10.86 -2.24
C ILE A 21 18.75 10.05 -0.97
N LYS A 22 17.47 9.94 -0.58
CA LYS A 22 17.00 9.01 0.44
C LYS A 22 15.87 8.17 -0.12
N ALA A 23 15.85 6.88 0.21
CA ALA A 23 14.85 5.96 -0.29
C ALA A 23 14.43 4.95 0.78
N ASN A 24 13.17 4.52 0.68
CA ASN A 24 12.63 3.42 1.45
C ASN A 24 11.86 2.49 0.50
N LEU A 25 11.58 1.28 0.96
CA LEU A 25 10.86 0.25 0.23
C LEU A 25 9.43 0.12 0.75
N ILE A 26 8.48 0.15 -0.19
CA ILE A 26 7.08 -0.24 0.02
C ILE A 26 6.90 -1.62 -0.61
N LEU A 27 6.38 -2.57 0.14
CA LEU A 27 6.06 -3.90 -0.40
C LEU A 27 4.69 -3.83 -1.08
N GLY A 28 4.63 -4.12 -2.38
CA GLY A 28 3.39 -4.17 -3.14
C GLY A 28 2.87 -5.60 -3.23
N CYS A 29 1.67 -5.85 -2.70
CA CYS A 29 0.94 -7.09 -2.91
C CYS A 29 0.00 -6.93 -4.12
N MET A 30 0.09 -7.87 -5.06
CA MET A 30 -0.76 -7.85 -6.25
C MET A 30 -2.14 -8.41 -5.91
N ARG A 31 -3.23 -7.77 -6.36
CA ARG A 31 -4.61 -8.26 -6.18
C ARG A 31 -4.89 -9.63 -6.81
N THR A 32 -4.03 -10.09 -7.72
CA THR A 32 -4.10 -11.42 -8.30
C THR A 32 -3.47 -12.51 -7.42
N MET A 33 -2.82 -12.13 -6.32
CA MET A 33 -2.30 -13.07 -5.32
C MET A 33 -3.44 -13.62 -4.46
N THR A 34 -3.20 -14.76 -3.84
CA THR A 34 -4.09 -15.24 -2.78
C THR A 34 -3.91 -14.40 -1.52
N LEU A 35 -4.90 -14.43 -0.62
CA LEU A 35 -4.78 -13.82 0.70
C LEU A 35 -3.57 -14.39 1.47
N ASP A 36 -3.35 -15.70 1.42
CA ASP A 36 -2.23 -16.37 2.08
C ASP A 36 -0.87 -15.87 1.57
N ASP A 37 -0.74 -15.67 0.25
CA ASP A 37 0.49 -15.12 -0.33
C ASP A 37 0.72 -13.66 0.11
N ALA A 38 -0.34 -12.86 0.22
CA ALA A 38 -0.25 -11.48 0.72
C ALA A 38 0.17 -11.45 2.20
N ILE A 39 -0.38 -12.34 3.04
CA ILE A 39 0.03 -12.55 4.42
C ILE A 39 1.51 -12.96 4.48
N TYR A 40 1.93 -13.90 3.64
CA TYR A 40 3.32 -14.35 3.57
C TYR A 40 4.30 -13.21 3.24
N VAL A 41 3.93 -12.29 2.33
CA VAL A 41 4.74 -11.08 2.04
C VAL A 41 4.87 -10.18 3.27
N VAL A 42 3.78 -9.98 4.02
CA VAL A 42 3.77 -9.18 5.25
C VAL A 42 4.66 -9.82 6.33
N GLU A 43 4.57 -11.13 6.52
CA GLU A 43 5.39 -11.85 7.50
C GLU A 43 6.89 -11.82 7.15
N GLU A 44 7.23 -12.07 5.88
CA GLU A 44 8.62 -12.05 5.44
C GLU A 44 9.23 -10.65 5.48
N GLY A 45 8.44 -9.63 5.09
CA GLY A 45 8.87 -8.24 5.14
C GLY A 45 9.15 -7.73 6.55
N LYS A 46 8.51 -8.30 7.59
CA LYS A 46 8.57 -7.80 8.97
C LYS A 46 10.01 -7.73 9.48
N LYS A 47 10.85 -8.67 9.04
CA LYS A 47 12.29 -8.76 9.40
C LYS A 47 13.08 -7.52 8.97
N PHE A 48 12.58 -6.81 7.96
CA PHE A 48 13.17 -5.64 7.30
C PHE A 48 12.46 -4.32 7.64
N LEU A 49 11.38 -4.36 8.44
CA LEU A 49 10.67 -3.16 8.86
C LEU A 49 11.62 -2.25 9.67
N ASN A 50 11.66 -0.96 9.34
CA ASN A 50 12.62 0.02 9.86
C ASN A 50 14.09 -0.27 9.51
N LYS A 51 14.36 -1.19 8.58
CA LYS A 51 15.69 -1.47 8.00
C LYS A 51 15.72 -1.25 6.48
N GLY A 52 14.75 -0.49 5.96
CA GLY A 52 14.55 -0.20 4.55
C GLY A 52 13.10 -0.35 4.14
N VAL A 53 12.37 -1.36 4.67
CA VAL A 53 10.92 -1.49 4.47
C VAL A 53 10.18 -0.57 5.43
N VAL A 54 9.16 0.15 4.91
CA VAL A 54 8.37 1.11 5.70
C VAL A 54 6.86 0.96 5.55
N ALA A 55 6.38 0.39 4.44
CA ALA A 55 4.96 0.34 4.14
C ALA A 55 4.56 -0.90 3.32
N ILE A 56 3.27 -1.17 3.29
CA ILE A 56 2.60 -2.14 2.43
C ILE A 56 1.67 -1.39 1.46
N ASP A 57 1.45 -1.97 0.29
CA ASP A 57 0.53 -1.52 -0.74
C ASP A 57 -0.27 -2.69 -1.34
N LEU A 58 -1.45 -2.39 -1.88
CA LEU A 58 -2.22 -3.28 -2.76
C LEU A 58 -2.32 -2.67 -4.15
N CYS A 59 -1.84 -3.39 -5.15
CA CYS A 59 -1.75 -2.93 -6.54
C CYS A 59 -2.18 -4.02 -7.54
N GLY A 60 -2.08 -3.73 -8.84
CA GLY A 60 -2.60 -4.58 -9.91
C GLY A 60 -4.06 -4.30 -10.27
N ALA A 61 -4.63 -5.08 -11.18
CA ALA A 61 -5.96 -4.85 -11.75
C ALA A 61 -7.03 -4.60 -10.67
N GLU A 62 -7.70 -3.46 -10.77
CA GLU A 62 -8.63 -2.98 -9.75
C GLU A 62 -10.04 -3.54 -9.98
N ASN A 63 -10.52 -4.34 -9.03
CA ASN A 63 -11.90 -4.84 -8.98
C ASN A 63 -12.61 -4.27 -7.75
N GLU A 64 -13.94 -4.28 -7.70
CA GLU A 64 -14.67 -3.92 -6.48
C GLU A 64 -14.50 -4.99 -5.39
N GLY A 65 -14.56 -4.60 -4.11
CA GLY A 65 -14.55 -5.53 -2.97
C GLY A 65 -13.17 -6.06 -2.54
N PHE A 66 -12.07 -5.65 -3.20
CA PHE A 66 -10.72 -6.09 -2.82
C PHE A 66 -10.37 -5.71 -1.36
N ALA A 67 -10.95 -4.63 -0.84
CA ALA A 67 -10.69 -4.18 0.51
C ALA A 67 -11.16 -5.18 1.57
N PHE A 68 -12.21 -5.95 1.30
CA PHE A 68 -12.67 -7.01 2.19
C PHE A 68 -11.81 -8.26 2.05
N GLU A 69 -11.43 -8.61 0.82
CA GLU A 69 -10.61 -9.78 0.50
C GLU A 69 -9.23 -9.73 1.19
N PHE A 70 -8.55 -8.59 1.13
CA PHE A 70 -7.21 -8.42 1.67
C PHE A 70 -7.16 -7.81 3.07
N LYS A 71 -8.32 -7.68 3.74
CA LYS A 71 -8.41 -7.03 5.05
C LYS A 71 -7.46 -7.65 6.07
N GLU A 72 -7.42 -8.98 6.13
CA GLU A 72 -6.60 -9.71 7.11
C GLU A 72 -5.10 -9.45 6.93
N ALA A 73 -4.61 -9.48 5.68
CA ALA A 73 -3.21 -9.18 5.38
C ALA A 73 -2.83 -7.75 5.79
N ILE A 74 -3.70 -6.77 5.49
CA ILE A 74 -3.44 -5.36 5.82
C ILE A 74 -3.56 -5.08 7.31
N ASP A 75 -4.52 -5.68 8.01
CA ASP A 75 -4.61 -5.58 9.47
C ASP A 75 -3.33 -6.15 10.13
N LEU A 76 -2.85 -7.31 9.68
CA LEU A 76 -1.60 -7.91 10.16
C LEU A 76 -0.40 -7.00 9.89
N ALA A 77 -0.32 -6.38 8.71
CA ALA A 77 0.73 -5.42 8.40
C ALA A 77 0.70 -4.23 9.36
N ARG A 78 -0.49 -3.69 9.66
CA ARG A 78 -0.64 -2.60 10.62
C ARG A 78 -0.24 -3.04 12.04
N GLU A 79 -0.58 -4.25 12.46
CA GLU A 79 -0.15 -4.80 13.76
C GLU A 79 1.37 -4.91 13.87
N TYR A 80 2.06 -5.26 12.78
CA TYR A 80 3.52 -5.28 12.73
C TYR A 80 4.16 -3.89 12.64
N GLY A 81 3.38 -2.85 12.37
CA GLY A 81 3.83 -1.46 12.35
C GLY A 81 4.12 -0.91 10.96
N TYR A 82 3.65 -1.56 9.90
CA TYR A 82 3.74 -1.02 8.55
C TYR A 82 2.84 0.21 8.41
N ARG A 83 3.32 1.20 7.64
CA ARG A 83 2.46 2.21 7.05
C ARG A 83 1.64 1.59 5.91
N VAL A 84 0.48 2.18 5.61
CA VAL A 84 -0.42 1.66 4.56
C VAL A 84 -0.69 2.71 3.50
N THR A 85 -0.33 2.40 2.26
CA THR A 85 -0.89 3.05 1.07
C THR A 85 -1.68 2.01 0.28
N ILE A 86 -2.65 2.41 -0.53
CA ILE A 86 -3.46 1.48 -1.34
C ILE A 86 -3.73 2.15 -2.68
N HIS A 87 -3.42 1.49 -3.81
CA HIS A 87 -3.93 1.95 -5.11
C HIS A 87 -5.46 1.85 -5.10
N ALA A 88 -6.19 2.92 -5.39
CA ALA A 88 -7.65 2.84 -5.44
C ALA A 88 -8.24 3.96 -6.28
N GLY A 89 -9.38 3.67 -6.92
CA GLY A 89 -10.07 4.60 -7.81
C GLY A 89 -9.25 4.99 -9.04
N GLU A 90 -8.41 4.09 -9.56
CA GLU A 90 -7.66 4.29 -10.80
C GLU A 90 -8.48 3.80 -12.00
N ALA A 91 -8.89 2.52 -11.95
CA ALA A 91 -9.59 1.83 -13.03
C ALA A 91 -11.01 1.40 -12.64
N ALA A 92 -11.33 1.43 -11.34
CA ALA A 92 -12.67 1.17 -10.83
C ALA A 92 -13.36 2.48 -10.39
N SER A 93 -13.90 2.54 -9.17
CA SER A 93 -14.73 3.65 -8.70
C SER A 93 -14.20 4.29 -7.42
N GLY A 94 -14.72 5.46 -7.07
CA GLY A 94 -14.44 6.10 -5.77
C GLY A 94 -14.89 5.27 -4.57
N VAL A 95 -15.75 4.26 -4.75
CA VAL A 95 -16.13 3.33 -3.67
C VAL A 95 -14.90 2.58 -3.17
N ASN A 96 -14.00 2.16 -4.06
CA ASN A 96 -12.76 1.51 -3.68
C ASN A 96 -11.84 2.42 -2.85
N VAL A 97 -11.85 3.73 -3.12
CA VAL A 97 -11.09 4.70 -2.32
C VAL A 97 -11.70 4.81 -0.92
N LEU A 98 -13.04 4.92 -0.84
CA LEU A 98 -13.75 4.94 0.43
C LEU A 98 -13.43 3.69 1.26
N GLU A 99 -13.53 2.50 0.64
CA GLU A 99 -13.23 1.22 1.28
C GLU A 99 -11.76 1.09 1.69
N ALA A 100 -10.81 1.52 0.86
CA ALA A 100 -9.39 1.52 1.22
C ALA A 100 -9.12 2.37 2.48
N VAL A 101 -9.77 3.53 2.61
CA VAL A 101 -9.60 4.39 3.79
C VAL A 101 -10.37 3.86 5.01
N GLU A 102 -11.59 3.35 4.83
CA GLU A 102 -12.43 2.92 5.96
C GLU A 102 -12.12 1.52 6.47
N ILE A 103 -11.83 0.57 5.58
CA ILE A 103 -11.68 -0.85 5.89
C ILE A 103 -10.21 -1.18 6.12
N LEU A 104 -9.36 -0.80 5.16
CA LEU A 104 -7.92 -1.08 5.18
C LEU A 104 -7.11 -0.03 5.96
N LYS A 105 -7.75 1.08 6.35
CA LYS A 105 -7.14 2.18 7.09
C LYS A 105 -5.93 2.78 6.36
N ALA A 106 -6.01 2.87 5.04
CA ALA A 106 -4.99 3.48 4.22
C ALA A 106 -4.71 4.93 4.65
N GLU A 107 -3.43 5.28 4.78
CA GLU A 107 -2.96 6.62 5.14
C GLU A 107 -2.75 7.49 3.88
N ARG A 108 -2.50 6.83 2.74
CA ARG A 108 -2.39 7.42 1.41
C ARG A 108 -3.10 6.54 0.39
N ILE A 109 -3.44 7.14 -0.75
CA ILE A 109 -4.12 6.45 -1.85
C ILE A 109 -3.31 6.64 -3.13
N GLY A 110 -2.94 5.53 -3.77
CA GLY A 110 -2.41 5.52 -5.13
C GLY A 110 -3.50 5.94 -6.11
N HIS A 111 -3.24 6.97 -6.93
CA HIS A 111 -4.20 7.62 -7.83
C HIS A 111 -5.35 8.35 -7.11
N GLY A 112 -6.49 7.68 -6.88
CA GLY A 112 -7.68 8.28 -6.29
C GLY A 112 -8.54 9.12 -7.26
N ILE A 113 -8.37 9.02 -8.58
CA ILE A 113 -9.12 9.85 -9.54
C ILE A 113 -10.64 9.59 -9.50
N GLY A 114 -11.06 8.36 -9.18
CA GLY A 114 -12.45 7.93 -9.09
C GLY A 114 -13.27 8.60 -7.98
N ILE A 115 -12.64 9.32 -7.03
CA ILE A 115 -13.39 10.04 -5.98
C ILE A 115 -14.30 11.14 -6.54
N ARG A 116 -14.02 11.65 -7.74
CA ARG A 116 -14.80 12.72 -8.37
C ARG A 116 -16.28 12.36 -8.48
N ASP A 117 -16.57 11.08 -8.66
CA ASP A 117 -17.90 10.58 -8.96
C ASP A 117 -18.60 9.99 -7.71
N VAL A 118 -17.91 9.97 -6.56
CA VAL A 118 -18.42 9.43 -5.28
C VAL A 118 -18.19 10.43 -4.14
N LYS A 119 -19.25 11.14 -3.74
CA LYS A 119 -19.17 12.22 -2.75
C LYS A 119 -18.55 11.80 -1.42
N ASP A 120 -18.91 10.64 -0.89
CA ASP A 120 -18.40 10.17 0.40
C ASP A 120 -16.89 9.86 0.34
N ALA A 121 -16.42 9.37 -0.82
CA ALA A 121 -14.99 9.15 -1.06
C ALA A 121 -14.21 10.47 -1.13
N TYR A 122 -14.78 11.49 -1.79
CA TYR A 122 -14.20 12.84 -1.76
C TYR A 122 -14.14 13.41 -0.34
N ASP A 123 -15.25 13.31 0.39
CA ASP A 123 -15.37 13.88 1.73
C ASP A 123 -14.42 13.19 2.72
N ILE A 124 -14.27 11.86 2.68
CA ILE A 124 -13.38 11.16 3.60
C ILE A 124 -11.90 11.49 3.32
N VAL A 125 -11.51 11.56 2.05
CA VAL A 125 -10.14 11.93 1.65
C VAL A 125 -9.82 13.33 2.15
N LYS A 126 -10.73 14.28 1.92
CA LYS A 126 -10.59 15.67 2.38
C LYS A 126 -10.57 15.78 3.91
N ASN A 127 -11.52 15.17 4.60
CA ASN A 127 -11.69 15.35 6.04
C ASN A 127 -10.59 14.66 6.85
N LYS A 128 -10.06 13.53 6.38
CA LYS A 128 -8.96 12.81 7.03
C LYS A 128 -7.57 13.23 6.55
N ASN A 129 -7.47 14.20 5.63
CA ASN A 129 -6.21 14.62 5.00
C ASN A 129 -5.44 13.44 4.39
N ILE A 130 -6.15 12.56 3.68
CA ILE A 130 -5.52 11.44 2.96
C ILE A 130 -4.77 12.00 1.76
N VAL A 131 -3.50 11.67 1.63
CA VAL A 131 -2.68 12.09 0.49
C VAL A 131 -3.04 11.24 -0.73
N LEU A 132 -3.28 11.90 -1.86
CA LEU A 132 -3.44 11.25 -3.17
C LEU A 132 -2.10 11.27 -3.91
N GLU A 133 -1.61 10.09 -4.27
CA GLU A 133 -0.39 9.89 -5.05
C GLU A 133 -0.76 9.96 -6.55
N MET A 134 -0.87 11.18 -7.07
CA MET A 134 -1.32 11.43 -8.45
C MET A 134 -0.24 11.06 -9.48
N CYS A 135 -0.61 10.25 -10.46
CA CYS A 135 0.22 9.81 -11.60
C CYS A 135 -0.40 10.28 -12.92
#